data_AF-A0A7L4G3K2-F1
#
_entry.id   AF-A0A7L4G3K2-F1
#
_cell.length_a   1.000
_cell.length_b   1.000
_cell.length_c   1.000
_cell.angle_alpha   90.00
_cell.angle_beta   90.00
_cell.angle_gamma   90.00
#
_symmetry.space_group_name_H-M   'P 1'
#
loop_
_entity.id
_entity.type
_entity.pdbx_description
1 polymer ?
#
loop_
_entity_poly.entity_id
_entity_poly.type
_entity_poly.pdbx_seq_one_letter_code
_entity_poly.pdbx_strand_id
1 'polypeptide(L)'
;MLIMRGARINVMNRGDDTPLHLAASHGHRDIVQKLIQFKADINAVNEHGNTPLHYACFWGHDQVAEDLVGNGALVSIANKYGETPIDKAKTPLREVLRERAEKLGQSLTKIPYKDTFWKGTTRTRPRNGTLNKLAGIDFKQLVLSQKLNENQSGELWKGRWQYNDIVIKMLKIRDWTTRKSRDFNEEYPKLRIFSHPNVLPVLGACQSPPAPHPTIISHWMPYGSLYNVLHEGTNFVVDQMQAVKFAFDIARGMAFLHTLEPLIPRHHLNSRSIMIDEDMTARISMADVKFSFQCPGRMYAPAWVAPEALQKKPEEINRRSADMWSFAVLLWELVTREVPFADLSNMEIGMKVALEGLRPTIPPGISPHVCKLMKICMNEDPAKRPKFDMIVPILEKMQEK
;
A
#
# COMPACT_ATOMS: atom_id res chain seq x y z
N MET A 1 11.38 7.96 23.55
CA MET A 1 12.49 8.14 22.59
C MET A 1 12.16 7.61 21.20
N LEU A 2 11.79 6.32 21.04
CA LEU A 2 11.55 5.70 19.73
C LEU A 2 10.50 6.43 18.87
N ILE A 3 9.35 6.78 19.46
CA ILE A 3 8.27 7.50 18.76
C ILE A 3 8.77 8.85 18.21
N MET A 4 9.56 9.60 18.99
CA MET A 4 10.15 10.89 18.55
C MET A 4 11.19 10.73 17.44
N ARG A 5 11.71 9.52 17.22
CA ARG A 5 12.65 9.19 16.15
C ARG A 5 11.97 8.51 14.96
N GLY A 6 10.64 8.58 14.86
CA GLY A 6 9.86 8.07 13.73
C GLY A 6 9.44 6.60 13.83
N ALA A 7 9.47 6.00 15.04
CA ALA A 7 8.93 4.66 15.22
C ALA A 7 7.42 4.63 14.93
N ARG A 8 6.98 3.61 14.19
CA ARG A 8 5.57 3.41 13.84
C ARG A 8 4.77 2.97 15.07
N ILE A 9 3.63 3.62 15.29
CA ILE A 9 2.87 3.51 16.56
C ILE A 9 1.90 2.33 16.56
N ASN A 10 1.34 1.99 15.39
CA ASN A 10 0.35 0.92 15.23
C ASN A 10 0.96 -0.37 14.66
N VAL A 11 2.24 -0.63 14.92
CA VAL A 11 2.88 -1.90 14.53
C VAL A 11 2.30 -3.04 15.33
N MET A 12 2.25 -4.24 14.77
CA MET A 12 1.61 -5.40 15.38
C MET A 12 2.63 -6.52 15.63
N ASN A 13 2.50 -7.23 16.75
CA ASN A 13 3.29 -8.43 17.06
C ASN A 13 2.73 -9.69 16.35
N ARG A 14 3.15 -10.90 16.76
CA ARG A 14 2.65 -12.16 16.16
C ARG A 14 1.17 -12.43 16.44
N GLY A 15 0.60 -11.88 17.51
CA GLY A 15 -0.82 -12.00 17.84
C GLY A 15 -1.68 -10.81 17.41
N ASP A 16 -1.14 -9.94 16.55
CA ASP A 16 -1.75 -8.66 16.16
C ASP A 16 -1.93 -7.65 17.30
N ASP A 17 -1.19 -7.81 18.40
CA ASP A 17 -1.18 -6.81 19.47
C ASP A 17 -0.33 -5.61 19.04
N THR A 18 -0.92 -4.42 19.16
CA THR A 18 -0.19 -3.15 19.00
C THR A 18 0.58 -2.78 20.27
N PRO A 19 1.54 -1.83 20.23
CA PRO A 19 2.11 -1.26 21.45
C PRO A 19 1.07 -0.84 22.48
N LEU A 20 -0.10 -0.37 22.04
CA LEU A 20 -1.19 0.03 22.92
C LEU A 20 -1.86 -1.18 23.60
N HIS A 21 -2.01 -2.31 22.92
CA HIS A 21 -2.47 -3.56 23.55
C HIS A 21 -1.51 -4.00 24.65
N LEU A 22 -0.21 -4.03 24.35
CA LEU A 22 0.82 -4.48 25.31
C LEU A 22 0.93 -3.54 26.51
N ALA A 23 0.90 -2.23 26.27
CA ALA A 23 0.89 -1.24 27.35
C ALA A 23 -0.37 -1.39 28.22
N ALA A 24 -1.52 -1.67 27.61
CA ALA A 24 -2.77 -1.89 28.33
C ALA A 24 -2.79 -3.20 29.13
N SER A 25 -2.22 -4.30 28.61
CA SER A 25 -2.15 -5.58 29.32
C SER A 25 -1.22 -5.55 30.54
N HIS A 26 -0.21 -4.69 30.51
CA HIS A 26 0.76 -4.54 31.60
C HIS A 26 0.46 -3.37 32.56
N GLY A 27 -0.62 -2.61 32.32
CA GLY A 27 -1.00 -1.51 33.20
C GLY A 27 -0.09 -0.28 33.11
N HIS A 28 0.70 -0.14 32.03
CA HIS A 28 1.65 0.96 31.84
C HIS A 28 0.93 2.24 31.40
N ARG A 29 0.25 2.88 32.34
CA ARG A 29 -0.61 4.05 32.12
C ARG A 29 0.10 5.21 31.43
N ASP A 30 1.33 5.51 31.82
CA ASP A 30 2.18 6.54 31.21
C ASP A 30 2.48 6.25 29.73
N ILE A 31 2.76 4.99 29.39
CA ILE A 31 2.97 4.55 28.00
C ILE A 31 1.67 4.64 27.21
N VAL A 32 0.54 4.22 27.79
CA VAL A 32 -0.79 4.32 27.17
C VAL A 32 -1.11 5.77 26.82
N GLN A 33 -0.95 6.70 27.77
CA GLN A 33 -1.17 8.13 27.54
C GLN A 33 -0.25 8.67 26.44
N LYS A 34 1.03 8.25 26.43
CA LYS A 34 1.97 8.65 25.38
C LYS A 34 1.55 8.14 24.00
N LEU A 35 1.11 6.88 23.90
CA LEU A 35 0.66 6.30 22.63
C LEU A 35 -0.61 6.99 22.11
N ILE A 36 -1.56 7.29 22.99
CA ILE A 36 -2.77 8.05 22.66
C ILE A 36 -2.42 9.46 22.17
N GLN A 37 -1.49 10.15 22.85
CA GLN A 37 -1.02 11.49 22.45
C GLN A 37 -0.50 11.50 21.01
N PHE A 38 0.17 10.43 20.60
CA PHE A 38 0.70 10.27 19.25
C PHE A 38 -0.28 9.58 18.27
N LYS A 39 -1.58 9.56 18.57
CA LYS A 39 -2.65 9.05 17.69
C LYS A 39 -2.52 7.54 17.39
N ALA A 40 -2.18 6.74 18.41
CA ALA A 40 -2.37 5.30 18.34
C ALA A 40 -3.83 4.95 18.05
N ASP A 41 -4.06 3.88 17.29
CA ASP A 41 -5.42 3.38 17.04
C ASP A 41 -5.96 2.70 18.31
N ILE A 42 -6.86 3.42 18.99
CA ILE A 42 -7.42 3.05 20.30
C ILE A 42 -8.33 1.82 20.20
N ASN A 43 -9.00 1.64 19.05
CA ASN A 43 -9.94 0.55 18.81
C ASN A 43 -9.34 -0.54 17.90
N ALA A 44 -8.02 -0.56 17.74
CA ALA A 44 -7.32 -1.62 17.04
C ALA A 44 -7.70 -2.99 17.62
N VAL A 45 -7.87 -4.00 16.77
CA VAL A 45 -8.25 -5.36 17.16
C VAL A 45 -7.14 -6.35 16.84
N ASN A 46 -6.82 -7.21 17.79
CA ASN A 46 -5.82 -8.26 17.63
C ASN A 46 -6.40 -9.52 16.95
N GLU A 47 -5.65 -10.62 16.89
CA GLU A 47 -6.04 -11.83 16.15
C GLU A 47 -7.27 -12.53 16.74
N HIS A 48 -7.55 -12.27 18.01
CA HIS A 48 -8.72 -12.77 18.73
C HIS A 48 -9.90 -11.78 18.69
N GLY A 49 -9.74 -10.64 18.03
CA GLY A 49 -10.72 -9.56 18.03
C GLY A 49 -10.74 -8.74 19.32
N ASN A 50 -9.75 -8.92 20.20
CA ASN A 50 -9.63 -8.11 21.42
C ASN A 50 -9.04 -6.75 21.08
N THR A 51 -9.53 -5.72 21.75
CA THR A 51 -9.00 -4.35 21.71
C THR A 51 -8.05 -4.10 22.90
N PRO A 52 -7.28 -3.01 22.93
CA PRO A 52 -6.51 -2.64 24.13
C PRO A 52 -7.38 -2.55 25.39
N LEU A 53 -8.64 -2.10 25.25
CA LEU A 53 -9.59 -2.04 26.36
C LEU A 53 -9.98 -3.43 26.89
N HIS A 54 -10.08 -4.45 26.03
CA HIS A 54 -10.32 -5.83 26.49
C HIS A 54 -9.20 -6.30 27.41
N TYR A 55 -7.94 -6.00 27.08
CA TYR A 55 -6.80 -6.37 27.92
C TYR A 55 -6.77 -5.58 29.23
N ALA A 56 -7.01 -4.28 29.21
CA ALA A 56 -7.10 -3.49 30.43
C ALA A 56 -8.19 -4.03 31.37
N CYS A 57 -9.37 -4.38 30.83
CA CYS A 57 -10.48 -4.93 31.60
C CYS A 57 -10.19 -6.34 32.14
N PHE A 58 -9.64 -7.22 31.30
CA PHE A 58 -9.33 -8.61 31.67
C PHE A 58 -8.28 -8.68 32.78
N TRP A 59 -7.23 -7.86 32.69
CA TRP A 59 -6.16 -7.82 33.69
C TRP A 59 -6.46 -6.93 34.90
N GLY A 60 -7.58 -6.19 34.90
CA GLY A 60 -8.02 -5.35 36.02
C GLY A 60 -7.22 -4.06 36.19
N HIS A 61 -6.76 -3.45 35.09
CA HIS A 61 -6.04 -2.18 35.09
C HIS A 61 -7.02 -1.00 34.98
N ASP A 62 -7.76 -0.76 36.06
CA ASP A 62 -8.91 0.17 36.10
C ASP A 62 -8.57 1.57 35.54
N GLN A 63 -7.48 2.18 36.00
CA GLN A 63 -7.05 3.51 35.53
C GLN A 63 -6.73 3.55 34.04
N VAL A 64 -6.20 2.46 33.48
CA VAL A 64 -5.90 2.36 32.05
C VAL A 64 -7.19 2.21 31.25
N ALA A 65 -8.12 1.37 31.72
CA ALA A 65 -9.41 1.19 31.07
C ALA A 65 -10.21 2.50 31.03
N GLU A 66 -10.20 3.24 32.13
CA GLU A 66 -10.78 4.57 32.26
C GLU A 66 -10.17 5.60 31.29
N ASP A 67 -8.83 5.67 31.22
CA ASP A 67 -8.12 6.56 30.30
C ASP A 67 -8.43 6.20 28.82
N LEU A 68 -8.51 4.91 28.49
CA LEU A 68 -8.85 4.45 27.15
C LEU A 68 -10.27 4.87 26.75
N VAL A 69 -11.28 4.65 27.61
CA VAL A 69 -12.66 5.08 27.34
C VAL A 69 -12.75 6.60 27.23
N GLY A 70 -12.06 7.34 28.10
CA GLY A 70 -11.98 8.80 28.06
C GLY A 70 -11.38 9.36 26.77
N ASN A 71 -10.61 8.57 26.04
CA ASN A 71 -10.01 8.94 24.75
C ASN A 71 -10.69 8.29 23.54
N GLY A 72 -11.89 7.70 23.71
CA GLY A 72 -12.70 7.19 22.60
C GLY A 72 -12.58 5.68 22.35
N ALA A 73 -12.11 4.89 23.31
CA ALA A 73 -12.25 3.44 23.25
C ALA A 73 -13.72 3.03 23.36
N LEU A 74 -14.17 2.17 22.47
CA LEU A 74 -15.55 1.69 22.42
C LEU A 74 -15.74 0.49 23.36
N VAL A 75 -16.69 0.61 24.29
CA VAL A 75 -17.03 -0.47 25.25
C VAL A 75 -17.87 -1.59 24.65
N SER A 76 -18.38 -1.41 23.43
CA SER A 76 -19.34 -2.31 22.79
C SER A 76 -18.76 -3.22 21.69
N ILE A 77 -17.46 -3.10 21.36
CA ILE A 77 -16.79 -3.95 20.37
C ILE A 77 -16.71 -5.38 20.91
N ALA A 78 -17.34 -6.34 20.24
CA ALA A 78 -17.20 -7.75 20.58
C ALA A 78 -15.95 -8.36 19.94
N ASN A 79 -15.29 -9.26 20.66
CA ASN A 79 -14.22 -10.13 20.16
C ASN A 79 -14.76 -11.38 19.44
N LYS A 80 -13.88 -12.28 18.99
CA LYS A 80 -14.27 -13.54 18.30
C LYS A 80 -15.16 -14.47 19.12
N TYR A 81 -15.13 -14.33 20.44
CA TYR A 81 -15.94 -15.12 21.37
C TYR A 81 -17.28 -14.43 21.68
N GLY A 82 -17.55 -13.29 21.04
CA GLY A 82 -18.74 -12.50 21.29
C GLY A 82 -18.69 -11.75 22.62
N GLU A 83 -17.53 -11.56 23.23
CA GLU A 83 -17.39 -10.85 24.50
C GLU A 83 -16.94 -9.41 24.23
N THR A 84 -17.51 -8.45 24.94
CA THR A 84 -17.11 -7.04 24.91
C THR A 84 -16.05 -6.76 26.00
N PRO A 85 -15.35 -5.60 25.97
CA PRO A 85 -14.39 -5.27 27.02
C PRO A 85 -15.01 -5.29 28.42
N ILE A 86 -16.23 -4.79 28.56
CA ILE A 86 -16.96 -4.74 29.83
C ILE A 86 -17.42 -6.13 30.31
N ASP A 87 -17.59 -7.10 29.40
CA ASP A 87 -17.85 -8.50 29.76
C ASP A 87 -16.62 -9.13 30.43
N LYS A 88 -15.41 -8.72 30.01
CA LYS A 88 -14.13 -9.13 30.61
C LYS A 88 -13.78 -8.40 31.90
N ALA A 89 -14.43 -7.27 32.19
CA ALA A 89 -14.17 -6.48 33.39
C ALA A 89 -14.79 -7.12 34.64
N LYS A 90 -14.17 -6.89 35.80
CA LYS A 90 -14.78 -7.17 37.12
C LYS A 90 -16.01 -6.28 37.33
N THR A 91 -16.97 -6.74 38.13
CA THR A 91 -18.25 -6.05 38.38
C THR A 91 -18.12 -4.56 38.72
N PRO A 92 -17.19 -4.12 39.59
CA PRO A 92 -17.06 -2.69 39.90
C PRO A 92 -16.61 -1.86 38.69
N LEU A 93 -15.60 -2.34 37.97
CA LEU A 93 -15.07 -1.65 36.79
C LEU A 93 -16.10 -1.60 35.65
N ARG A 94 -16.89 -2.66 35.49
CA ARG A 94 -17.96 -2.74 34.48
C ARG A 94 -18.93 -1.57 34.59
N GLU A 95 -19.46 -1.31 35.78
CA GLU A 95 -20.43 -0.22 35.98
C GLU A 95 -19.78 1.15 35.77
N VAL A 96 -18.55 1.34 36.23
CA VAL A 96 -17.78 2.59 36.02
C VAL A 96 -17.57 2.87 34.53
N LEU A 97 -17.13 1.87 33.76
CA LEU A 97 -16.90 2.03 32.32
C LEU A 97 -18.20 2.26 31.56
N ARG A 98 -19.29 1.60 31.97
CA ARG A 98 -20.61 1.79 31.37
C ARG A 98 -21.13 3.20 31.60
N GLU A 99 -21.14 3.67 32.84
CA GLU A 99 -21.57 5.03 33.18
C GLU A 99 -20.73 6.07 32.43
N ARG A 100 -19.42 5.86 32.33
CA ARG A 100 -18.52 6.74 31.60
C ARG A 100 -18.78 6.75 30.10
N ALA A 101 -19.01 5.58 29.50
CA ALA A 101 -19.34 5.47 28.09
C ALA A 101 -20.67 6.16 27.75
N GLU A 102 -21.70 6.01 28.61
CA GLU A 102 -22.98 6.71 28.48
C GLU A 102 -22.80 8.23 28.59
N LYS A 103 -22.02 8.72 29.56
CA LYS A 103 -21.69 10.15 29.69
C LYS A 103 -20.97 10.73 28.46
N LEU A 104 -20.18 9.90 27.76
CA LEU A 104 -19.49 10.28 26.53
C LEU A 104 -20.34 10.08 25.27
N GLY A 105 -21.62 9.69 25.41
CA GLY A 105 -22.55 9.52 24.29
C GLY A 105 -22.30 8.27 23.45
N GLN A 106 -21.60 7.26 23.98
CA GLN A 106 -21.38 6.01 23.25
C GLN A 106 -22.65 5.14 23.23
N SER A 107 -22.91 4.50 22.09
CA SER A 107 -23.95 3.46 22.01
C SER A 107 -23.47 2.17 22.67
N LEU A 108 -24.25 1.66 23.63
CA LEU A 108 -24.02 0.37 24.27
C LEU A 108 -24.49 -0.82 23.42
N THR A 109 -25.03 -0.58 22.22
CA THR A 109 -25.38 -1.65 21.29
C THR A 109 -24.13 -2.43 20.90
N LYS A 110 -24.13 -3.73 21.21
CA LYS A 110 -23.02 -4.63 20.91
C LYS A 110 -22.68 -4.59 19.42
N ILE A 111 -21.45 -4.21 19.11
CA ILE A 111 -20.90 -4.23 17.76
C ILE A 111 -20.35 -5.64 17.55
N PRO A 112 -20.98 -6.48 16.70
CA PRO A 112 -20.53 -7.85 16.52
C PRO A 112 -19.12 -7.86 15.92
N TYR A 113 -18.30 -8.80 16.36
CA TYR A 113 -17.05 -9.09 15.68
C TYR A 113 -17.38 -9.47 14.23
N LYS A 114 -16.92 -8.64 13.30
CA LYS A 114 -16.89 -8.99 11.89
C LYS A 114 -15.47 -9.44 11.62
N ASP A 115 -15.32 -10.62 11.02
CA ASP A 115 -14.03 -11.05 10.52
C ASP A 115 -13.66 -10.14 9.33
N THR A 116 -13.11 -8.97 9.66
CA THR A 116 -12.67 -7.96 8.70
C THR A 116 -11.32 -8.35 8.09
N PHE A 117 -11.00 -9.64 8.04
CA PHE A 117 -9.98 -10.16 7.14
C PHE A 117 -10.26 -9.79 5.67
N TRP A 118 -11.53 -9.45 5.33
CA TRP A 118 -11.99 -9.32 3.95
C TRP A 118 -12.59 -7.94 3.54
N LYS A 119 -12.51 -6.88 4.35
CA LYS A 119 -12.96 -5.55 3.90
C LYS A 119 -12.05 -4.43 4.38
N GLY A 120 -10.92 -4.23 3.69
CA GLY A 120 -10.35 -2.90 3.42
C GLY A 120 -10.00 -1.94 4.58
N THR A 121 -10.12 -2.33 5.85
CA THR A 121 -9.81 -1.49 7.02
C THR A 121 -8.61 -2.04 7.78
N THR A 122 -7.55 -1.22 7.83
CA THR A 122 -6.49 -1.14 8.87
C THR A 122 -5.80 -2.42 9.39
N ARG A 123 -5.95 -3.58 8.76
CA ARG A 123 -5.09 -4.75 9.05
C ARG A 123 -3.99 -4.86 8.02
N THR A 124 -2.79 -4.51 8.44
CA THR A 124 -1.60 -4.57 7.59
C THR A 124 -0.91 -5.90 7.82
N ARG A 125 -1.57 -6.98 7.41
CA ARG A 125 -0.90 -8.26 7.18
C ARG A 125 -0.93 -8.57 5.69
N PRO A 126 0.23 -8.83 5.06
CA PRO A 126 0.27 -9.75 3.93
C PRO A 126 -0.21 -11.12 4.42
N ARG A 127 -0.89 -11.87 3.56
CA ARG A 127 -1.46 -13.22 3.78
C ARG A 127 -0.50 -14.23 4.45
N ASN A 128 0.80 -13.94 4.52
CA ASN A 128 1.78 -14.73 5.24
C ASN A 128 2.84 -13.84 5.92
N GLY A 129 2.62 -13.48 7.19
CA GLY A 129 3.48 -12.55 7.93
C GLY A 129 4.92 -13.02 8.13
N THR A 130 5.25 -14.28 7.82
CA THR A 130 6.59 -14.87 7.95
C THR A 130 7.53 -14.43 6.82
N LEU A 131 7.00 -14.26 5.59
CA LEU A 131 7.81 -13.95 4.40
C LEU A 131 8.42 -12.55 4.44
N ASN A 132 7.70 -11.57 5.01
CA ASN A 132 8.18 -10.18 5.13
C ASN A 132 9.13 -9.94 6.32
N LYS A 133 9.40 -10.95 7.16
CA LYS A 133 10.12 -10.80 8.43
C LYS A 133 11.61 -11.16 8.39
N LEU A 134 12.07 -11.88 7.36
CA LEU A 134 13.46 -12.34 7.31
C LEU A 134 14.43 -11.24 6.86
N ALA A 135 15.55 -11.10 7.58
CA ALA A 135 16.63 -10.20 7.21
C ALA A 135 17.51 -10.89 6.16
N GLY A 136 17.25 -10.59 4.89
CA GLY A 136 17.95 -11.18 3.75
C GLY A 136 17.40 -12.54 3.34
N ILE A 137 17.44 -12.81 2.04
CA ILE A 137 17.08 -14.09 1.45
C ILE A 137 18.35 -14.61 0.77
N ASP A 138 18.77 -15.84 1.09
CA ASP A 138 19.89 -16.47 0.38
C ASP A 138 19.40 -16.96 -0.98
N PHE A 139 20.13 -16.58 -2.03
CA PHE A 139 19.82 -16.96 -3.41
C PHE A 139 19.75 -18.49 -3.57
N LYS A 140 20.56 -19.25 -2.82
CA LYS A 140 20.56 -20.72 -2.88
C LYS A 140 19.26 -21.36 -2.38
N GLN A 141 18.46 -20.63 -1.62
CA GLN A 141 17.16 -21.09 -1.13
C GLN A 141 16.04 -20.89 -2.17
N LEU A 142 16.31 -20.18 -3.27
CA LEU A 142 15.34 -19.91 -4.31
C LEU A 142 15.30 -21.05 -5.32
N VAL A 143 14.10 -21.51 -5.64
CA VAL A 143 13.88 -22.48 -6.72
C VAL A 143 13.29 -21.74 -7.91
N LEU A 144 14.10 -21.52 -8.96
CA LEU A 144 13.63 -20.95 -10.22
C LEU A 144 12.84 -22.01 -10.98
N SER A 145 11.61 -21.68 -11.38
CA SER A 145 10.69 -22.64 -12.02
C SER A 145 10.48 -22.31 -13.50
N GLN A 146 10.00 -21.10 -13.81
CA GLN A 146 9.68 -20.68 -15.17
C GLN A 146 10.25 -19.29 -15.44
N LYS A 147 10.97 -19.12 -16.55
CA LYS A 147 11.38 -17.78 -17.03
C LYS A 147 10.16 -17.11 -17.67
N LEU A 148 9.76 -15.96 -17.13
CA LEU A 148 8.60 -15.18 -17.59
C LEU A 148 9.02 -14.14 -18.63
N ASN A 149 10.17 -13.50 -18.42
CA ASN A 149 10.66 -12.45 -19.31
C ASN A 149 12.19 -12.35 -19.22
N GLU A 150 12.84 -11.96 -20.30
CA GLU A 150 14.24 -11.56 -20.34
C GLU A 150 14.43 -10.37 -21.26
N ASN A 151 15.12 -9.33 -20.76
CA ASN A 151 15.45 -8.15 -21.52
C ASN A 151 16.79 -7.55 -21.07
N GLN A 152 17.18 -6.42 -21.67
CA GLN A 152 18.44 -5.74 -21.37
C GLN A 152 18.58 -5.31 -19.90
N SER A 153 17.48 -5.14 -19.18
CA SER A 153 17.46 -4.69 -17.78
C SER A 153 17.49 -5.84 -16.77
N GLY A 154 17.25 -7.08 -17.22
CA GLY A 154 17.21 -8.22 -16.33
C GLY A 154 16.39 -9.40 -16.81
N GLU A 155 16.21 -10.34 -15.90
CA GLU A 155 15.37 -11.53 -16.07
C GLU A 155 14.28 -11.55 -15.01
N LEU A 156 13.10 -11.97 -15.41
CA LEU A 156 11.95 -12.17 -14.54
C LEU A 156 11.58 -13.65 -14.53
N TRP A 157 11.53 -14.23 -13.35
CA TRP A 157 11.27 -15.65 -13.16
C TRP A 157 10.10 -15.84 -12.19
N LYS A 158 9.26 -16.83 -12.46
CA LYS A 158 8.43 -17.48 -11.45
C LYS A 158 9.29 -18.50 -10.71
N GLY A 159 9.20 -18.52 -9.39
CA GLY A 159 9.92 -19.48 -8.56
C GLY A 159 9.20 -19.79 -7.26
N ARG A 160 9.88 -20.55 -6.40
CA ARG A 160 9.41 -20.90 -5.06
C ARG A 160 10.45 -20.55 -4.00
N TRP A 161 9.98 -20.08 -2.85
CA TRP A 161 10.79 -19.87 -1.65
C TRP A 161 9.95 -20.18 -0.41
N GLN A 162 10.48 -21.04 0.47
CA GLN A 162 9.76 -21.52 1.66
C GLN A 162 8.34 -22.03 1.34
N TYR A 163 8.20 -22.82 0.28
CA TYR A 163 6.92 -23.38 -0.21
C TYR A 163 5.91 -22.36 -0.76
N ASN A 164 6.27 -21.08 -0.88
CA ASN A 164 5.41 -20.06 -1.46
C ASN A 164 5.86 -19.73 -2.88
N ASP A 165 4.91 -19.53 -3.79
CA ASP A 165 5.16 -19.01 -5.13
C ASP A 165 5.59 -17.54 -5.03
N ILE A 166 6.68 -17.21 -5.75
CA ILE A 166 7.30 -15.88 -5.76
C ILE A 166 7.68 -15.48 -7.18
N VAL A 167 7.87 -14.18 -7.34
CA VAL A 167 8.53 -13.60 -8.52
C VAL A 167 9.96 -13.22 -8.14
N ILE A 168 10.90 -13.65 -8.97
CA ILE A 168 12.33 -13.39 -8.83
C ILE A 168 12.74 -12.48 -9.98
N LYS A 169 13.10 -11.24 -9.65
CA LYS A 169 13.52 -10.20 -10.58
C LYS A 169 15.02 -10.00 -10.46
N MET A 170 15.78 -10.65 -11.35
CA MET A 170 17.23 -10.54 -11.42
C MET A 170 17.62 -9.33 -12.27
N LEU A 171 18.31 -8.35 -11.69
CA LEU A 171 18.64 -7.11 -12.39
C LEU A 171 19.99 -7.22 -13.10
N LYS A 172 20.00 -7.16 -14.44
CA LYS A 172 21.24 -7.11 -15.22
C LYS A 172 21.83 -5.70 -15.14
N ILE A 173 22.85 -5.53 -14.30
CA ILE A 173 23.53 -4.25 -14.09
C ILE A 173 24.93 -4.32 -14.66
N ARG A 174 25.23 -3.47 -15.65
CA ARG A 174 26.60 -3.28 -16.15
C ARG A 174 27.49 -2.70 -15.05
N ASP A 175 28.73 -3.14 -14.99
CA ASP A 175 29.75 -2.66 -14.05
C ASP A 175 29.28 -2.69 -12.59
N TRP A 176 28.99 -3.88 -12.07
CA TRP A 176 28.56 -4.06 -10.68
C TRP A 176 29.69 -3.72 -9.70
N THR A 177 29.63 -2.53 -9.10
CA THR A 177 30.65 -1.99 -8.20
C THR A 177 30.23 -2.10 -6.73
N THR A 178 31.19 -2.02 -5.82
CA THR A 178 30.95 -1.95 -4.37
C THR A 178 30.00 -0.79 -4.00
N ARG A 179 30.07 0.33 -4.72
CA ARG A 179 29.15 1.47 -4.54
C ARG A 179 27.71 1.06 -4.88
N LYS A 180 27.46 0.46 -6.04
CA LYS A 180 26.12 0.00 -6.44
C LYS A 180 25.57 -1.06 -5.49
N SER A 181 26.42 -1.95 -4.97
CA SER A 181 26.05 -2.92 -3.94
C SER A 181 25.62 -2.24 -2.64
N ARG A 182 26.36 -1.23 -2.18
CA ARG A 182 25.99 -0.41 -1.01
C ARG A 182 24.66 0.31 -1.23
N ASP A 183 24.50 0.97 -2.38
CA ASP A 183 23.28 1.72 -2.72
C ASP A 183 22.07 0.77 -2.75
N PHE A 184 22.22 -0.42 -3.34
CA PHE A 184 21.18 -1.46 -3.34
C PHE A 184 20.77 -1.84 -1.91
N ASN A 185 21.74 -2.09 -1.05
CA ASN A 185 21.54 -2.48 0.35
C ASN A 185 20.92 -1.40 1.22
N GLU A 186 21.13 -0.15 0.87
CA GLU A 186 20.49 0.98 1.54
C GLU A 186 19.06 1.22 1.04
N GLU A 187 18.82 1.04 -0.27
CA GLU A 187 17.55 1.36 -0.90
C GLU A 187 16.50 0.26 -0.76
N TYR A 188 16.85 -1.02 -0.96
CA TYR A 188 15.85 -2.10 -1.00
C TYR A 188 15.08 -2.29 0.32
N PRO A 189 15.68 -2.12 1.53
CA PRO A 189 14.94 -2.33 2.77
C PRO A 189 13.79 -1.32 2.95
N LYS A 190 13.92 -0.12 2.35
CA LYS A 190 12.89 0.93 2.34
C LYS A 190 11.62 0.48 1.61
N LEU A 191 11.71 -0.58 0.79
CA LEU A 191 10.63 -1.12 -0.05
C LEU A 191 9.91 -2.35 0.57
N ARG A 192 10.27 -2.75 1.79
CA ARG A 192 9.78 -4.01 2.39
C ARG A 192 8.64 -3.87 3.38
N ILE A 193 8.54 -2.72 4.04
CA ILE A 193 7.66 -2.59 5.20
C ILE A 193 6.63 -1.51 4.92
N PHE A 194 5.45 -1.91 4.44
CA PHE A 194 4.31 -1.02 4.25
C PHE A 194 3.11 -1.53 5.04
N SER A 195 2.36 -0.57 5.58
CA SER A 195 1.15 -0.80 6.34
C SER A 195 -0.07 -0.31 5.55
N HIS A 196 -0.31 -0.90 4.37
CA HIS A 196 -1.47 -0.53 3.56
C HIS A 196 -1.95 -1.68 2.66
N PRO A 197 -3.27 -1.94 2.54
CA PRO A 197 -3.79 -3.02 1.70
C PRO A 197 -3.45 -2.86 0.22
N ASN A 198 -3.43 -1.63 -0.31
CA ASN A 198 -3.15 -1.37 -1.72
C ASN A 198 -1.67 -1.08 -2.03
N VAL A 199 -0.74 -1.42 -1.13
CA VAL A 199 0.70 -1.35 -1.39
C VAL A 199 1.30 -2.74 -1.21
N LEU A 200 1.98 -3.22 -2.25
CA LEU A 200 2.61 -4.53 -2.28
C LEU A 200 4.12 -4.40 -1.98
N PRO A 201 4.58 -4.68 -0.75
CA PRO A 201 5.99 -4.65 -0.42
C PRO A 201 6.79 -5.72 -1.17
N VAL A 202 8.09 -5.44 -1.30
CA VAL A 202 9.10 -6.43 -1.66
C VAL A 202 9.24 -7.44 -0.51
N LEU A 203 9.27 -8.74 -0.82
CA LEU A 203 9.50 -9.80 0.18
C LEU A 203 10.91 -9.69 0.74
N GLY A 204 11.89 -9.59 -0.17
CA GLY A 204 13.28 -9.41 0.16
C GLY A 204 14.14 -9.25 -1.08
N ALA A 205 15.44 -9.35 -0.89
CA ALA A 205 16.41 -9.20 -1.94
C ALA A 205 17.60 -10.14 -1.69
N CYS A 206 18.26 -10.56 -2.77
CA CYS A 206 19.55 -11.25 -2.72
C CYS A 206 20.62 -10.33 -3.28
N GLN A 207 21.72 -10.20 -2.54
CA GLN A 207 22.90 -9.46 -2.97
C GLN A 207 23.74 -10.30 -3.94
N SER A 208 24.50 -9.59 -4.77
CA SER A 208 25.53 -10.16 -5.63
C SER A 208 26.91 -9.72 -5.14
N PRO A 209 27.82 -10.65 -4.79
CA PRO A 209 27.61 -12.10 -4.54
C PRO A 209 26.76 -12.36 -3.27
N PRO A 210 26.18 -13.58 -3.08
CA PRO A 210 26.37 -14.80 -3.88
C PRO A 210 25.42 -14.95 -5.07
N ALA A 211 24.40 -14.11 -5.23
CA ALA A 211 23.57 -14.15 -6.43
C ALA A 211 24.39 -13.73 -7.67
N PRO A 212 24.08 -14.22 -8.89
CA PRO A 212 24.76 -13.79 -10.12
C PRO A 212 24.60 -12.29 -10.39
N HIS A 213 23.46 -11.75 -9.98
CA HIS A 213 23.07 -10.36 -10.13
C HIS A 213 22.21 -9.94 -8.93
N PRO A 214 22.17 -8.63 -8.57
CA PRO A 214 21.26 -8.14 -7.53
C PRO A 214 19.82 -8.53 -7.88
N THR A 215 19.15 -9.19 -6.94
CA THR A 215 17.87 -9.85 -7.18
C THR A 215 16.83 -9.33 -6.21
N ILE A 216 15.65 -8.98 -6.72
CA ILE A 216 14.48 -8.59 -5.94
C ILE A 216 13.47 -9.73 -5.95
N ILE A 217 12.90 -10.02 -4.79
CA ILE A 217 11.90 -11.07 -4.61
C ILE A 217 10.59 -10.43 -4.21
N SER A 218 9.53 -10.72 -4.95
CA SER A 218 8.18 -10.23 -4.67
C SER A 218 7.18 -11.38 -4.66
N HIS A 219 5.98 -11.09 -4.18
CA HIS A 219 4.87 -12.03 -4.21
C HIS A 219 4.53 -12.42 -5.65
N TRP A 220 4.15 -13.68 -5.86
CA TRP A 220 3.47 -14.10 -7.08
C TRP A 220 2.03 -13.58 -7.07
N MET A 221 1.59 -13.06 -8.22
CA MET A 221 0.25 -12.51 -8.43
C MET A 221 -0.37 -13.27 -9.60
N PRO A 222 -1.42 -14.09 -9.39
CA PRO A 222 -1.93 -14.98 -10.43
C PRO A 222 -2.42 -14.27 -11.69
N TYR A 223 -2.98 -13.07 -11.55
CA TYR A 223 -3.43 -12.24 -12.67
C TYR A 223 -2.32 -11.33 -13.23
N GLY A 224 -1.15 -11.31 -12.60
CA GLY A 224 -0.04 -10.44 -12.96
C GLY A 224 -0.32 -8.96 -12.69
N SER A 225 0.20 -8.11 -13.57
CA SER A 225 0.00 -6.67 -13.52
C SER A 225 -1.36 -6.27 -14.11
N LEU A 226 -1.82 -5.06 -13.78
CA LEU A 226 -3.00 -4.48 -14.39
C LEU A 226 -2.85 -4.43 -15.92
N TYR A 227 -1.64 -4.19 -16.44
CA TYR A 227 -1.38 -4.25 -17.89
C TYR A 227 -1.71 -5.63 -18.49
N ASN A 228 -1.33 -6.72 -17.80
CA ASN A 228 -1.65 -8.08 -18.25
C ASN A 228 -3.17 -8.30 -18.27
N VAL A 229 -3.86 -7.87 -17.21
CA VAL A 229 -5.32 -7.98 -17.08
C VAL A 229 -6.06 -7.22 -18.20
N LEU A 230 -5.57 -6.04 -18.56
CA LEU A 230 -6.22 -5.19 -19.56
C LEU A 230 -5.94 -5.61 -21.00
N HIS A 231 -4.70 -6.04 -21.30
CA HIS A 231 -4.21 -6.08 -22.69
C HIS A 231 -3.64 -7.42 -23.14
N GLU A 232 -3.23 -8.30 -22.24
CA GLU A 232 -2.55 -9.56 -22.59
C GLU A 232 -3.41 -10.81 -22.39
N GLY A 233 -4.73 -10.63 -22.23
CA GLY A 233 -5.71 -11.72 -22.23
C GLY A 233 -5.69 -12.55 -20.96
N THR A 234 -6.24 -12.02 -19.87
CA THR A 234 -6.57 -12.84 -18.69
C THR A 234 -7.97 -13.43 -18.83
N ASN A 235 -8.26 -14.52 -18.09
CA ASN A 235 -9.59 -15.15 -18.06
C ASN A 235 -10.69 -14.27 -17.44
N PHE A 236 -10.37 -13.01 -17.11
CA PHE A 236 -11.24 -12.08 -16.41
C PHE A 236 -11.48 -10.83 -17.25
N VAL A 237 -12.75 -10.54 -17.51
CA VAL A 237 -13.16 -9.28 -18.14
C VAL A 237 -13.40 -8.26 -17.05
N VAL A 238 -12.67 -7.17 -17.10
CA VAL A 238 -12.88 -6.06 -16.18
C VAL A 238 -14.07 -5.24 -16.70
N ASP A 239 -15.13 -5.14 -15.90
CA ASP A 239 -16.27 -4.26 -16.19
C ASP A 239 -16.04 -2.83 -15.66
N GLN A 240 -17.05 -1.98 -15.78
CA GLN A 240 -16.97 -0.60 -15.30
C GLN A 240 -16.85 -0.51 -13.78
N MET A 241 -17.57 -1.36 -13.04
CA MET A 241 -17.56 -1.37 -11.58
C MET A 241 -16.18 -1.78 -11.05
N GLN A 242 -15.59 -2.82 -11.63
CA GLN A 242 -14.26 -3.28 -11.28
C GLN A 242 -13.17 -2.27 -11.70
N ALA A 243 -13.33 -1.56 -12.83
CA ALA A 243 -12.43 -0.47 -13.20
C ALA A 243 -12.43 0.65 -12.16
N VAL A 244 -13.62 1.07 -11.68
CA VAL A 244 -13.73 2.07 -10.61
C VAL A 244 -13.13 1.54 -9.31
N LYS A 245 -13.31 0.24 -9.00
CA LYS A 245 -12.66 -0.39 -7.84
C LYS A 245 -11.15 -0.38 -7.93
N PHE A 246 -10.56 -0.75 -9.07
CA PHE A 246 -9.11 -0.67 -9.26
C PHE A 246 -8.62 0.78 -9.14
N ALA A 247 -9.32 1.75 -9.72
CA ALA A 247 -8.97 3.16 -9.57
C ALA A 247 -9.01 3.61 -8.10
N PHE A 248 -10.02 3.21 -7.34
CA PHE A 248 -10.13 3.49 -5.91
C PHE A 248 -8.97 2.88 -5.10
N ASP A 249 -8.67 1.61 -5.33
CA ASP A 249 -7.57 0.89 -4.70
C ASP A 249 -6.21 1.58 -4.95
N ILE A 250 -5.94 1.93 -6.21
CA ILE A 250 -4.72 2.65 -6.61
C ILE A 250 -4.67 4.02 -5.93
N ALA A 251 -5.77 4.77 -5.92
CA ALA A 251 -5.83 6.09 -5.28
C ALA A 251 -5.56 6.02 -3.78
N ARG A 252 -6.11 5.02 -3.07
CA ARG A 252 -5.82 4.78 -1.65
C ARG A 252 -4.36 4.45 -1.41
N GLY A 253 -3.80 3.56 -2.23
CA GLY A 253 -2.38 3.20 -2.17
C GLY A 253 -1.48 4.43 -2.32
N MET A 254 -1.75 5.27 -3.33
CA MET A 254 -0.98 6.49 -3.57
C MET A 254 -1.18 7.55 -2.48
N ALA A 255 -2.41 7.71 -1.95
CA ALA A 255 -2.67 8.60 -0.82
C ALA A 255 -1.76 8.24 0.37
N PHE A 256 -1.68 6.95 0.71
CA PHE A 256 -0.78 6.46 1.75
C PHE A 256 0.71 6.68 1.39
N LEU A 257 1.14 6.35 0.17
CA LEU A 257 2.53 6.58 -0.24
C LEU A 257 2.93 8.06 -0.19
N HIS A 258 1.99 8.97 -0.41
CA HIS A 258 2.21 10.42 -0.35
C HIS A 258 2.30 10.99 1.07
N THR A 259 1.91 10.22 2.10
CA THR A 259 2.14 10.56 3.51
C THR A 259 3.55 10.21 3.99
N LEU A 260 4.34 9.50 3.19
CA LEU A 260 5.71 9.12 3.55
C LEU A 260 6.65 10.32 3.41
N GLU A 261 7.49 10.51 4.42
CA GLU A 261 8.55 11.52 4.40
C GLU A 261 9.90 10.87 4.73
N PRO A 262 10.87 10.87 3.78
CA PRO A 262 10.75 11.33 2.39
C PRO A 262 9.88 10.41 1.52
N LEU A 263 9.39 10.93 0.38
CA LEU A 263 8.72 10.12 -0.64
C LEU A 263 9.65 9.04 -1.21
N ILE A 264 9.09 7.89 -1.60
CA ILE A 264 9.86 6.79 -2.19
C ILE A 264 10.50 7.26 -3.50
N PRO A 265 11.83 7.33 -3.66
CA PRO A 265 12.48 7.83 -4.88
C PRO A 265 12.22 6.91 -6.09
N ARG A 266 12.14 7.48 -7.31
CA ARG A 266 12.03 6.72 -8.59
C ARG A 266 10.91 5.68 -8.66
N HIS A 267 9.85 5.91 -7.90
CA HIS A 267 8.54 5.28 -8.08
C HIS A 267 7.83 5.96 -9.25
N HIS A 268 7.38 5.15 -10.22
CA HIS A 268 6.62 5.57 -11.39
C HIS A 268 5.32 4.76 -11.46
N LEU A 269 4.19 5.46 -11.41
CA LEU A 269 2.87 4.85 -11.44
C LEU A 269 2.46 4.57 -12.90
N ASN A 270 2.11 3.33 -13.22
CA ASN A 270 1.60 2.90 -14.53
C ASN A 270 0.96 1.50 -14.39
N SER A 271 0.30 1.00 -15.43
CA SER A 271 -0.42 -0.28 -15.35
C SER A 271 0.48 -1.50 -15.14
N ARG A 272 1.78 -1.41 -15.44
CA ARG A 272 2.75 -2.48 -15.17
C ARG A 272 3.24 -2.49 -13.73
N SER A 273 3.14 -1.38 -13.00
CA SER A 273 3.50 -1.29 -11.56
C SER A 273 2.33 -1.55 -10.62
N ILE A 274 1.12 -1.81 -11.14
CA ILE A 274 -0.03 -2.26 -10.37
C ILE A 274 -0.17 -3.76 -10.52
N MET A 275 -0.23 -4.50 -9.41
CA MET A 275 -0.47 -5.94 -9.39
C MET A 275 -1.90 -6.22 -8.96
N ILE A 276 -2.51 -7.23 -9.58
CA ILE A 276 -3.87 -7.67 -9.28
C ILE A 276 -3.82 -8.97 -8.48
N ASP A 277 -4.33 -8.90 -7.27
CA ASP A 277 -4.39 -10.02 -6.34
C ASP A 277 -5.61 -10.92 -6.64
N GLU A 278 -5.65 -12.12 -6.05
CA GLU A 278 -6.69 -13.14 -6.27
C GLU A 278 -8.11 -12.64 -5.94
N ASP A 279 -8.20 -11.70 -5.00
CA ASP A 279 -9.44 -11.06 -4.53
C ASP A 279 -9.85 -9.84 -5.37
N MET A 280 -9.21 -9.65 -6.53
CA MET A 280 -9.38 -8.50 -7.41
C MET A 280 -9.07 -7.16 -6.71
N THR A 281 -8.13 -7.16 -5.77
CA THR A 281 -7.59 -5.94 -5.16
C THR A 281 -6.38 -5.47 -5.97
N ALA A 282 -6.38 -4.19 -6.37
CA ALA A 282 -5.21 -3.59 -6.99
C ALA A 282 -4.19 -3.15 -5.92
N ARG A 283 -2.92 -3.52 -6.13
CA ARG A 283 -1.82 -3.19 -5.22
C ARG A 283 -0.65 -2.57 -5.98
N ILE A 284 -0.11 -1.47 -5.47
CA ILE A 284 1.05 -0.80 -6.04
C ILE A 284 2.32 -1.58 -5.69
N SER A 285 3.00 -2.11 -6.69
CA SER A 285 4.21 -2.92 -6.54
C SER A 285 5.43 -2.09 -6.20
N MET A 286 6.04 -2.40 -5.06
CA MET A 286 7.31 -1.81 -4.66
C MET A 286 8.50 -2.48 -5.34
N ALA A 287 8.29 -3.63 -6.00
CA ALA A 287 9.32 -4.33 -6.77
C ALA A 287 9.63 -3.66 -8.12
N ASP A 288 8.79 -2.70 -8.54
CA ASP A 288 8.96 -1.94 -9.79
C ASP A 288 9.60 -0.57 -9.60
N VAL A 289 9.83 -0.18 -8.34
CA VAL A 289 10.65 0.98 -7.99
C VAL A 289 12.08 0.77 -8.48
N LYS A 290 12.63 1.78 -9.16
CA LYS A 290 13.99 1.72 -9.73
C LYS A 290 15.04 2.14 -8.71
N PHE A 291 16.15 1.42 -8.68
CA PHE A 291 17.32 1.80 -7.88
C PHE A 291 18.10 2.95 -8.53
N SER A 292 18.87 3.71 -7.74
CA SER A 292 19.66 4.86 -8.23
C SER A 292 20.59 4.54 -9.41
N PHE A 293 21.11 3.32 -9.47
CA PHE A 293 22.02 2.86 -10.52
C PHE A 293 21.30 2.17 -11.70
N GLN A 294 19.99 1.98 -11.64
CA GLN A 294 19.26 1.23 -12.65
C GLN A 294 18.85 2.14 -13.82
N CYS A 295 19.35 1.84 -15.02
CA CYS A 295 18.97 2.52 -16.26
C CYS A 295 18.98 4.06 -16.17
N PRO A 296 20.11 4.68 -15.78
CA PRO A 296 20.18 6.13 -15.60
C PRO A 296 19.78 6.86 -16.88
N GLY A 297 18.87 7.83 -16.76
CA GLY A 297 18.40 8.66 -17.87
C GLY A 297 17.45 7.98 -18.87
N ARG A 298 16.98 6.75 -18.61
CA ARG A 298 16.03 6.07 -19.50
C ARG A 298 14.62 6.02 -18.89
N MET A 299 13.61 6.34 -19.69
CA MET A 299 12.19 6.22 -19.34
C MET A 299 11.51 5.18 -20.22
N TYR A 300 10.97 4.12 -19.61
CA TYR A 300 10.39 2.99 -20.33
C TYR A 300 8.86 3.00 -20.41
N ALA A 301 8.21 3.92 -19.68
CA ALA A 301 6.76 4.08 -19.69
C ALA A 301 6.36 5.57 -19.77
N PRO A 302 6.88 6.33 -20.75
CA PRO A 302 6.64 7.78 -20.83
C PRO A 302 5.18 8.15 -21.06
N ALA A 303 4.35 7.22 -21.56
CA ALA A 303 2.93 7.46 -21.81
C ALA A 303 2.12 7.85 -20.56
N TRP A 304 2.55 7.39 -19.38
CA TRP A 304 1.92 7.73 -18.09
C TRP A 304 2.59 8.92 -17.40
N VAL A 305 3.72 9.40 -17.90
CA VAL A 305 4.51 10.43 -17.20
C VAL A 305 3.97 11.83 -17.51
N ALA A 306 3.91 12.68 -16.49
CA ALA A 306 3.49 14.06 -16.65
C ALA A 306 4.45 14.85 -17.56
N PRO A 307 3.96 15.79 -18.40
CA PRO A 307 4.79 16.57 -19.32
C PRO A 307 5.94 17.29 -18.63
N GLU A 308 5.69 17.88 -17.46
CA GLU A 308 6.71 18.59 -16.69
C GLU A 308 7.76 17.65 -16.10
N ALA A 309 7.38 16.40 -15.81
CA ALA A 309 8.27 15.39 -15.25
C ALA A 309 9.24 14.79 -16.29
N LEU A 310 8.96 14.97 -17.59
CA LEU A 310 9.86 14.62 -18.68
C LEU A 310 10.84 15.75 -19.03
N GLN A 311 10.57 16.98 -18.60
CA GLN A 311 11.36 18.17 -18.97
C GLN A 311 12.27 18.68 -17.86
N LYS A 312 11.84 18.54 -16.60
CA LYS A 312 12.52 19.13 -15.44
C LYS A 312 13.36 18.10 -14.69
N LYS A 313 14.27 18.59 -13.85
CA LYS A 313 15.02 17.73 -12.93
C LYS A 313 14.11 17.24 -11.78
N PRO A 314 14.38 16.06 -11.18
CA PRO A 314 13.57 15.50 -10.09
C PRO A 314 13.32 16.47 -8.92
N GLU A 315 14.27 17.35 -8.63
CA GLU A 315 14.20 18.33 -7.53
C GLU A 315 13.26 19.51 -7.82
N GLU A 316 12.97 19.77 -9.10
CA GLU A 316 12.15 20.90 -9.57
C GLU A 316 10.69 20.50 -9.83
N ILE A 317 10.38 19.20 -9.73
CA ILE A 317 9.08 18.64 -10.06
C ILE A 317 8.24 18.52 -8.79
N ASN A 318 6.99 19.00 -8.84
CA ASN A 318 5.99 18.61 -7.85
C ASN A 318 5.58 17.16 -8.10
N ARG A 319 6.28 16.24 -7.44
CA ARG A 319 6.12 14.80 -7.66
C ARG A 319 4.73 14.28 -7.34
N ARG A 320 4.07 14.83 -6.32
CA ARG A 320 2.70 14.44 -5.96
C ARG A 320 1.72 14.75 -7.10
N SER A 321 1.88 15.92 -7.72
CA SER A 321 1.11 16.32 -8.90
C SER A 321 1.45 15.51 -10.14
N ALA A 322 2.71 15.11 -10.33
CA ALA A 322 3.10 14.24 -11.45
C ALA A 322 2.54 12.80 -11.30
N ASP A 323 2.48 12.27 -10.08
CA ASP A 323 1.83 10.98 -9.82
C ASP A 323 0.31 11.06 -10.06
N MET A 324 -0.34 12.19 -9.76
CA MET A 324 -1.76 12.42 -10.06
C MET A 324 -2.06 12.40 -11.56
N TRP A 325 -1.15 12.94 -12.38
CA TRP A 325 -1.23 12.80 -13.83
C TRP A 325 -1.16 11.34 -14.27
N SER A 326 -0.19 10.60 -13.72
CA SER A 326 0.01 9.17 -14.02
C SER A 326 -1.23 8.35 -13.67
N PHE A 327 -1.87 8.67 -12.53
CA PHE A 327 -3.14 8.09 -12.13
C PHE A 327 -4.27 8.39 -13.12
N ALA A 328 -4.31 9.58 -13.70
CA ALA A 328 -5.33 9.94 -14.67
C ALA A 328 -5.18 9.19 -16.00
N VAL A 329 -3.94 8.95 -16.45
CA VAL A 329 -3.66 8.09 -17.61
C VAL A 329 -4.04 6.64 -17.30
N LEU A 330 -3.80 6.15 -16.08
CA LEU A 330 -4.30 4.86 -15.62
C LEU A 330 -5.83 4.78 -15.62
N LEU A 331 -6.50 5.85 -15.18
CA LEU A 331 -7.96 5.93 -15.19
C LEU A 331 -8.50 5.92 -16.63
N TRP A 332 -7.82 6.61 -17.56
CA TRP A 332 -8.09 6.53 -18.99
C TRP A 332 -7.98 5.09 -19.49
N GLU A 333 -6.85 4.44 -19.23
CA GLU A 333 -6.56 3.07 -19.66
C GLU A 333 -7.59 2.06 -19.10
N LEU A 334 -8.02 2.25 -17.85
CA LEU A 334 -9.04 1.42 -17.21
C LEU A 334 -10.41 1.52 -17.88
N VAL A 335 -10.78 2.69 -18.39
CA VAL A 335 -12.12 2.89 -19.00
C VAL A 335 -12.14 2.67 -20.50
N THR A 336 -11.05 2.94 -21.21
CA THR A 336 -10.97 2.71 -22.66
C THR A 336 -10.56 1.29 -23.02
N ARG A 337 -9.85 0.59 -22.11
CA ARG A 337 -9.17 -0.69 -22.40
C ARG A 337 -8.15 -0.58 -23.53
N GLU A 338 -7.65 0.62 -23.79
CA GLU A 338 -6.64 0.88 -24.81
C GLU A 338 -5.28 1.12 -24.17
N VAL A 339 -4.21 0.75 -24.87
CA VAL A 339 -2.85 1.10 -24.47
C VAL A 339 -2.60 2.56 -24.87
N PRO A 340 -2.20 3.46 -23.93
CA PRO A 340 -1.97 4.86 -24.25
C PRO A 340 -0.90 5.01 -25.34
N PHE A 341 -1.27 5.64 -26.46
CA PHE A 341 -0.40 5.89 -27.62
C PHE A 341 0.25 4.63 -28.21
N ALA A 342 -0.51 3.53 -28.30
CA ALA A 342 -0.02 2.22 -28.75
C ALA A 342 0.77 2.24 -30.07
N ASP A 343 0.44 3.15 -30.98
CA ASP A 343 1.02 3.25 -32.32
C ASP A 343 2.42 3.91 -32.34
N LEU A 344 2.89 4.46 -31.22
CA LEU A 344 4.12 5.23 -31.13
C LEU A 344 5.19 4.50 -30.29
N SER A 345 6.45 4.69 -30.64
CA SER A 345 7.55 4.20 -29.81
C SER A 345 7.67 5.01 -28.52
N ASN A 346 8.26 4.43 -27.46
CA ASN A 346 8.50 5.14 -26.21
C ASN A 346 9.27 6.47 -26.39
N MET A 347 10.20 6.53 -27.33
CA MET A 347 10.96 7.77 -27.59
C MET A 347 10.04 8.86 -28.18
N GLU A 348 9.22 8.51 -29.17
CA GLU A 348 8.25 9.42 -29.79
C GLU A 348 7.21 9.88 -28.76
N ILE A 349 6.68 8.96 -27.95
CA ILE A 349 5.74 9.30 -26.87
C ILE A 349 6.39 10.31 -25.92
N GLY A 350 7.60 10.03 -25.44
CA GLY A 350 8.29 10.92 -24.51
C GLY A 350 8.49 12.33 -25.09
N MET A 351 8.98 12.41 -26.34
CA MET A 351 9.17 13.69 -27.05
C MET A 351 7.85 14.43 -27.25
N LYS A 352 6.82 13.75 -27.75
CA LYS A 352 5.53 14.36 -28.09
C LYS A 352 4.74 14.78 -26.86
N VAL A 353 4.77 14.01 -25.78
CA VAL A 353 4.13 14.37 -24.51
C VAL A 353 4.81 15.59 -23.91
N ALA A 354 6.15 15.62 -23.92
CA ALA A 354 6.93 16.71 -23.36
C ALA A 354 6.81 18.00 -24.17
N LEU A 355 6.89 17.93 -25.50
CA LEU A 355 7.15 19.10 -26.35
C LEU A 355 6.03 19.42 -27.36
N GLU A 356 5.21 18.45 -27.74
CA GLU A 356 4.19 18.61 -28.81
C GLU A 356 2.75 18.58 -28.31
N GLY A 357 2.54 18.53 -26.98
CA GLY A 357 1.19 18.55 -26.40
C GLY A 357 0.37 17.28 -26.64
N LEU A 358 1.02 16.13 -26.88
CA LEU A 358 0.33 14.85 -27.03
C LEU A 358 -0.34 14.44 -25.69
N ARG A 359 -1.65 14.19 -25.71
CA ARG A 359 -2.46 13.82 -24.54
C ARG A 359 -3.46 12.71 -24.90
N PRO A 360 -3.80 11.82 -23.95
CA PRO A 360 -4.91 10.87 -24.14
C PRO A 360 -6.23 11.60 -24.46
N THR A 361 -6.91 11.18 -25.52
CA THR A 361 -8.22 11.70 -25.91
C THR A 361 -9.33 10.91 -25.22
N ILE A 362 -10.32 11.58 -24.62
CA ILE A 362 -11.41 10.88 -23.92
C ILE A 362 -12.52 10.58 -24.93
N PRO A 363 -12.77 9.30 -25.30
CA PRO A 363 -13.81 8.97 -26.26
C PRO A 363 -15.22 9.28 -25.73
N PRO A 364 -16.21 9.50 -26.62
CA PRO A 364 -17.60 9.61 -26.23
C PRO A 364 -18.10 8.28 -25.61
N GLY A 365 -19.06 8.36 -24.68
CA GLY A 365 -19.64 7.18 -24.02
C GLY A 365 -19.08 6.87 -22.63
N ILE A 366 -18.00 7.53 -22.21
CA ILE A 366 -17.49 7.44 -20.82
C ILE A 366 -18.38 8.23 -19.87
N SER A 367 -18.60 7.71 -18.67
CA SER A 367 -19.35 8.39 -17.60
C SER A 367 -18.89 9.84 -17.39
N PRO A 368 -19.80 10.83 -17.35
CA PRO A 368 -19.45 12.24 -17.15
C PRO A 368 -18.62 12.49 -15.87
N HIS A 369 -18.87 11.70 -14.82
CA HIS A 369 -18.13 11.79 -13.56
C HIS A 369 -16.67 11.36 -13.72
N VAL A 370 -16.42 10.24 -14.41
CA VAL A 370 -15.07 9.76 -14.70
C VAL A 370 -14.34 10.74 -15.62
N CYS A 371 -15.01 11.22 -16.69
CA CYS A 371 -14.45 12.21 -17.61
C CYS A 371 -14.04 13.50 -16.88
N LYS A 372 -14.89 14.01 -15.98
CA LYS A 372 -14.56 15.18 -15.16
C LYS A 372 -13.36 14.91 -14.24
N LEU A 373 -13.32 13.74 -13.58
CA LEU A 373 -12.20 13.35 -12.71
C LEU A 373 -10.88 13.28 -13.49
N MET A 374 -10.88 12.65 -14.67
CA MET A 374 -9.70 12.57 -15.53
C MET A 374 -9.19 13.96 -15.93
N LYS A 375 -10.10 14.87 -16.35
CA LYS A 375 -9.74 16.24 -16.73
C LYS A 375 -9.10 17.04 -15.60
N ILE A 376 -9.59 16.91 -14.36
CA ILE A 376 -8.99 17.62 -13.22
C ILE A 376 -7.64 17.03 -12.82
N CYS A 377 -7.46 15.71 -12.94
CA CYS A 377 -6.21 15.03 -12.63
C CYS A 377 -5.13 15.26 -13.71
N MET A 378 -5.52 15.44 -14.98
CA MET A 378 -4.64 15.81 -16.10
C MET A 378 -4.60 17.33 -16.38
N ASN A 379 -4.75 18.17 -15.35
CA ASN A 379 -4.59 19.60 -15.56
C ASN A 379 -3.16 19.93 -16.00
N GLU A 380 -2.99 20.74 -17.05
CA GLU A 380 -1.66 21.16 -17.51
C GLU A 380 -0.87 21.90 -16.43
N ASP A 381 -1.56 22.64 -15.56
CA ASP A 381 -0.96 23.29 -14.40
C ASP A 381 -0.84 22.28 -13.23
N PRO A 382 0.38 21.86 -12.84
CA PRO A 382 0.57 20.89 -11.76
C PRO A 382 0.03 21.36 -10.41
N ALA A 383 -0.07 22.69 -10.18
CA ALA A 383 -0.59 23.23 -8.92
C ALA A 383 -2.11 23.11 -8.80
N LYS A 384 -2.82 22.95 -9.93
CA LYS A 384 -4.29 22.79 -9.98
C LYS A 384 -4.74 21.33 -9.90
N ARG A 385 -3.82 20.37 -9.99
CA ARG A 385 -4.14 18.95 -9.85
C ARG A 385 -4.50 18.64 -8.38
N PRO A 386 -5.54 17.84 -8.13
CA PRO A 386 -5.92 17.47 -6.77
C PRO A 386 -4.86 16.55 -6.13
N LYS A 387 -4.92 16.42 -4.81
CA LYS A 387 -4.19 15.39 -4.08
C LYS A 387 -5.01 14.10 -4.00
N PHE A 388 -4.36 12.97 -3.72
CA PHE A 388 -5.05 11.67 -3.65
C PHE A 388 -6.11 11.60 -2.53
N ASP A 389 -5.85 12.21 -1.38
CA ASP A 389 -6.81 12.33 -0.27
C ASP A 389 -8.11 13.05 -0.66
N MET A 390 -8.06 13.98 -1.62
CA MET A 390 -9.24 14.69 -2.14
C MET A 390 -10.08 13.83 -3.09
N ILE A 391 -9.47 12.91 -3.84
CA ILE A 391 -10.19 12.10 -4.85
C ILE A 391 -10.65 10.75 -4.33
N VAL A 392 -10.04 10.22 -3.26
CA VAL A 392 -10.43 8.93 -2.65
C VAL A 392 -11.92 8.90 -2.27
N PRO A 393 -12.49 9.91 -1.58
CA PRO A 393 -13.92 9.92 -1.24
C PRO A 393 -14.83 10.05 -2.48
N ILE A 394 -14.33 10.64 -3.57
CA ILE A 394 -15.08 10.75 -4.82
C ILE A 394 -15.19 9.37 -5.47
N LEU A 395 -14.07 8.64 -5.55
CA LEU A 395 -14.02 7.28 -6.09
C LEU A 395 -14.83 6.30 -5.24
N GLU A 396 -14.79 6.42 -3.92
CA GLU A 396 -15.61 5.61 -3.00
C GLU A 396 -17.10 5.73 -3.33
N LYS A 397 -17.62 6.96 -3.46
CA LYS A 397 -19.01 7.22 -3.86
C LYS A 397 -19.36 6.72 -5.26
N MET A 398 -18.37 6.58 -6.14
CA MET A 398 -18.57 6.04 -7.49
C MET A 398 -18.64 4.50 -7.49
N GLN A 399 -18.18 3.82 -6.44
CA GLN A 399 -18.35 2.37 -6.29
C GLN A 399 -19.75 1.98 -5.80
N GLU A 400 -20.43 2.89 -5.10
CA GLU A 400 -21.78 2.68 -4.55
C GLU A 400 -22.91 2.90 -5.56
N LYS A 401 -22.59 3.44 -6.74
CA LYS A 401 -23.52 3.72 -7.84
C LYS A 401 -23.31 2.72 -8.97
#